data_AF-A0A836WDL0-F1
#
_entry.id   AF-A0A836WDL0-F1
#
_cell.length_a   1.000
_cell.length_b   1.000
_cell.length_c   1.000
_cell.angle_alpha   90.00
_cell.angle_beta   90.00
_cell.angle_gamma   90.00
#
_symmetry.space_group_name_H-M   'P 1'
#
loop_
_entity.id
_entity.type
_entity.pdbx_description
1 polymer ?
#
loop_
_entity_poly.entity_id
_entity_poly.type
_entity_poly.pdbx_seq_one_letter_code
_entity_poly.pdbx_strand_id
1 'polypeptide(L)' 'MLEVRRVSQSLRQQDQVLRYLRCRCPSTGREYLLSVPRQIKHCHAAAAWLGGFDNPLEYQPILET' A
#
# COMPACT_ATOMS: atom_id res chain seq x y z
N MET A 1 1.34 -1.11 -17.01
CA MET A 1 1.75 -2.51 -16.76
C MET A 1 2.42 -2.51 -15.39
N LEU A 2 1.69 -2.89 -14.33
CA LEU A 2 2.15 -2.79 -12.93
C LEU A 2 2.79 -4.12 -12.51
N GLU A 3 4.03 -4.08 -12.03
CA GLU A 3 4.79 -5.25 -11.57
C GLU A 3 5.00 -5.17 -10.05
N VAL A 4 4.63 -6.23 -9.33
CA VAL A 4 4.84 -6.38 -7.89
C VAL A 4 6.16 -7.10 -7.65
N ARG A 5 7.19 -6.39 -7.18
CA ARG A 5 8.48 -6.99 -6.80
C ARG A 5 8.57 -7.20 -5.29
N ARG A 6 9.05 -8.38 -4.90
CA ARG A 6 9.27 -8.83 -3.52
C ARG A 6 10.60 -8.24 -3.01
N VAL A 7 10.55 -7.45 -1.95
CA VAL A 7 11.75 -7.00 -1.23
C VAL A 7 11.90 -7.86 0.02
N SER A 8 12.98 -8.62 0.09
CA SER A 8 13.35 -9.44 1.24
C SER A 8 14.23 -8.60 2.18
N GLN A 9 13.76 -8.29 3.39
CA GLN A 9 14.67 -7.87 4.47
C GLN A 9 14.20 -8.40 5.82
N SER A 10 15.18 -8.99 6.50
CA SER A 10 15.06 -9.83 7.68
C SER A 10 15.33 -9.02 8.95
N LEU A 11 14.29 -8.80 9.76
CA LEU A 11 14.39 -8.63 11.21
C LEU A 11 13.23 -9.39 11.85
N ARG A 12 13.54 -10.37 12.68
CA ARG A 12 12.59 -11.36 13.22
C ARG A 12 11.61 -10.68 14.18
N GLN A 13 10.30 -10.85 13.95
CA GLN A 13 9.43 -11.65 14.81
C GLN A 13 8.00 -11.66 14.24
N GLN A 14 7.53 -12.87 13.97
CA GLN A 14 6.25 -13.25 13.35
C GLN A 14 6.16 -13.02 11.84
N ASP A 15 5.92 -14.13 11.15
CA ASP A 15 5.67 -14.32 9.71
C ASP A 15 4.40 -13.58 9.22
N GLN A 16 4.19 -12.34 9.65
CA GLN A 16 3.22 -11.48 9.00
C GLN A 16 3.84 -11.10 7.67
N VAL A 17 3.45 -11.79 6.61
CA VAL A 17 3.77 -11.39 5.23
C VAL A 17 3.26 -9.95 5.05
N LEU A 18 4.13 -8.99 5.33
CA LEU A 18 3.85 -7.57 5.18
C LEU A 18 3.72 -7.32 3.69
N ARG A 19 2.59 -6.70 3.31
CA ARG A 19 2.43 -6.13 1.98
C ARG A 19 2.79 -4.66 2.04
N TYR A 20 3.16 -4.12 0.90
CA TYR A 20 3.54 -2.72 0.79
C TYR A 20 2.74 -2.07 -0.35
N LEU A 21 2.25 -0.87 -0.10
CA LEU A 21 1.78 0.04 -1.14
C LEU A 21 2.96 0.90 -1.59
N ARG A 22 3.29 0.82 -2.88
CA ARG A 22 4.23 1.77 -3.50
C ARG A 22 3.45 2.93 -4.07
N CYS A 23 3.73 4.15 -3.63
CA CYS A 23 3.11 5.36 -4.19
C CYS A 23 4.18 6.39 -4.57
N ARG A 24 3.87 7.20 -5.57
CA ARG A 24 4.73 8.30 -6.02
C ARG A 24 4.03 9.62 -5.72
N CYS A 25 4.68 10.50 -4.99
CA CYS A 25 4.15 11.83 -4.72
C CYS A 25 4.29 12.72 -5.97
N PRO A 26 3.19 13.23 -6.55
CA PRO A 26 3.26 14.00 -7.79
C PRO A 26 3.95 15.36 -7.62
N SER A 27 3.88 15.96 -6.42
CA SER A 27 4.48 17.28 -6.16
C SER A 27 5.99 17.23 -5.92
N THR A 28 6.55 16.11 -5.45
CA THR A 28 7.98 15.99 -5.12
C THR A 28 8.72 14.95 -5.95
N GLY A 29 8.00 14.11 -6.69
CA GLY A 29 8.55 12.98 -7.44
C GLY A 29 9.06 11.82 -6.58
N ARG A 30 9.01 11.94 -5.24
CA ARG A 30 9.48 10.89 -4.31
C ARG A 30 8.60 9.66 -4.37
N GLU A 31 9.22 8.50 -4.22
CA GLU A 31 8.55 7.21 -4.07
C GLU A 31 8.57 6.77 -2.61
N TYR A 32 7.44 6.25 -2.14
CA TYR A 32 7.26 5.76 -0.79
C TYR A 32 6.80 4.30 -0.84
N LEU A 33 7.27 3.52 0.13
CA LEU A 33 6.78 2.17 0.41
C LEU A 33 6.10 2.20 1.77
N LEU A 34 4.78 2.00 1.77
CA LEU A 34 3.95 2.07 2.96
C LEU A 34 3.49 0.66 3.33
N SER A 35 3.83 0.21 4.54
CA SER A 35 3.44 -1.11 5.04
C SER A 35 1.92 -1.18 5.24
N VAL A 36 1.30 -2.27 4.78
CA VAL A 36 -0.13 -2.52 4.95
C VAL A 36 -0.40 -3.96 5.42
N PRO A 37 -1.55 -4.20 6.10
CA PRO A 37 -1.92 -5.53 6.56
C PRO A 37 -1.97 -6.58 5.45
N ARG A 38 -1.56 -7.82 5.78
CA ARG A 38 -1.47 -8.94 4.84
C ARG A 38 -2.81 -9.27 4.16
N GLN A 39 -3.94 -9.04 4.81
CA GLN A 39 -5.26 -9.31 4.24
C GLN A 39 -5.61 -8.40 3.06
N ILE A 40 -4.99 -7.21 2.98
CA ILE A 40 -5.27 -6.23 1.93
C ILE A 40 -4.58 -6.64 0.64
N LYS A 41 -5.37 -7.01 -0.39
CA LYS A 41 -4.86 -7.56 -1.66
C LYS A 41 -4.77 -6.55 -2.80
N HIS A 42 -5.40 -5.39 -2.66
CA HIS A 42 -5.59 -4.42 -3.73
C HIS A 42 -5.06 -3.04 -3.34
N CYS A 43 -4.46 -2.32 -4.28
CA CYS A 43 -3.89 -0.99 -4.03
C CYS A 43 -4.95 -0.01 -3.50
N HIS A 44 -6.15 -0.01 -4.10
CA HIS A 44 -7.28 0.82 -3.64
C HIS A 44 -7.62 0.55 -2.16
N ALA A 45 -7.70 -0.72 -1.76
CA ALA A 45 -7.98 -1.07 -0.37
C ALA A 45 -6.81 -0.73 0.57
N ALA A 46 -5.58 -0.76 0.08
CA ALA A 46 -4.40 -0.31 0.83
C ALA A 46 -4.41 1.20 1.04
N ALA A 47 -4.74 1.97 0.00
CA ALA A 47 -4.89 3.41 0.09
C ALA A 47 -6.04 3.81 1.03
N ALA A 48 -7.19 3.13 0.93
CA ALA A 48 -8.31 3.31 1.85
C ALA A 48 -7.92 3.06 3.31
N TRP A 49 -7.23 1.95 3.59
CA TRP A 49 -6.77 1.61 4.94
C TRP A 49 -5.78 2.64 5.50
N LEU A 50 -4.80 3.07 4.69
CA LEU A 50 -3.85 4.12 5.07
C LEU A 50 -4.56 5.47 5.32
N GLY A 51 -5.67 5.71 4.62
CA GLY A 51 -6.56 6.85 4.83
C GLY A 51 -7.48 6.74 6.04
N GLY A 52 -7.48 5.60 6.76
CA GLY A 52 -8.30 5.37 7.95
C GLY A 52 -9.71 4.83 7.67
N PHE A 53 -9.99 4.32 6.47
CA PHE A 53 -11.28 3.73 6.12
C PHE A 53 -11.29 2.22 6.39
N ASP A 54 -12.33 1.73 7.05
CA ASP A 54 -12.58 0.28 7.22
C ASP A 54 -13.16 -0.35 5.95
N ASN A 55 -14.05 0.37 5.26
CA ASN A 55 -14.63 -0.05 3.99
C ASN A 55 -13.94 0.65 2.81
N PRO A 56 -13.26 -0.09 1.91
CA PRO A 56 -12.57 0.51 0.78
C PRO A 56 -13.50 1.19 -0.25
N LEU A 57 -14.80 0.89 -0.26
CA LEU A 57 -15.77 1.54 -1.16
C LEU A 57 -16.10 2.99 -0.75
N GLU A 58 -15.84 3.35 0.52
CA GLU A 58 -16.01 4.72 1.02
C GLU A 58 -14.82 5.62 0.64
N TYR A 59 -13.67 5.01 0.34
CA TYR A 59 -12.53 5.71 -0.21
C TYR A 59 -12.74 5.95 -1.71
N GLN A 60 -13.19 7.17 -2.06
CA GLN A 60 -13.44 7.60 -3.44
C GLN A 60 -12.55 8.78 -3.80
N PRO A 61 -11.24 8.54 -4.05
CA PRO A 61 -10.35 9.61 -4.47
C PRO A 61 -10.81 10.18 -5.82
N ILE A 62 -10.78 11.51 -5.94
CA ILE A 62 -11.10 12.20 -7.21
C ILE A 62 -10.07 11.84 -8.29
N LEU A 63 -8.82 11.52 -7.88
CA LEU A 63 -7.75 11.09 -8.75
C LEU A 63 -6.81 10.11 -8.01
N GLU A 64 -6.58 8.94 -8.60
CA GLU A 64 -5.56 7.96 -8.21
C GLU A 64 -4.81 7.54 -9.49
N THR A 65 -3.48 7.54 -9.48
CA THR A 65 -2.64 7.32 -10.68
C THR A 65 -1.46 6.40 -10.40
#